data_AF-A0A2R6BTY1-F1
#
_entry.id   AF-A0A2R6BTY1-F1
#
_cell.length_a   1.000
_cell.length_b   1.000
_cell.length_c   1.000
_cell.angle_alpha   90.00
_cell.angle_beta   90.00
_cell.angle_gamma   90.00
#
_symmetry.space_group_name_H-M   'P 1'
#
loop_
_entity.id
_entity.type
_entity.pdbx_description
1 polymer ?
#
loop_
_entity_poly.entity_id
_entity_poly.type
_entity_poly.pdbx_seq_one_letter_code
_entity_poly.pdbx_strand_id
1 'polypeptide(L)'
;LQQNAFDEVDTYTSIHKQYVMLRTILAFGRRTAEAIRRGAQATQLSSLPVKSKISRLKWTPEAEVDRLVEEIEREMGEQIEGVVREAVAQ
;
A
#
# COMPACT_ATOMS: atom_id res chain seq x y z
N LEU A 1 2.41 -7.40 -11.25
CA LEU A 1 3.57 -7.22 -12.16
C LEU A 1 3.19 -6.56 -13.48
N GLN A 2 2.04 -5.89 -13.58
CA GLN A 2 1.62 -5.24 -14.83
C GLN A 2 2.42 -3.95 -15.04
N GLN A 3 2.99 -3.80 -16.24
CA GLN A 3 3.64 -2.59 -16.72
C GLN A 3 3.06 -2.25 -18.11
N ASN A 4 2.68 -1.01 -18.33
CA ASN A 4 2.12 -0.55 -19.60
C ASN A 4 3.17 0.18 -20.45
N ALA A 5 3.61 -0.44 -21.55
CA ALA A 5 4.62 0.13 -22.45
C ALA A 5 4.17 1.42 -23.18
N PHE A 6 2.85 1.66 -23.28
CA PHE A 6 2.27 2.83 -23.94
C PHE A 6 1.95 3.99 -22.99
N ASP A 7 2.13 3.82 -21.68
CA ASP A 7 1.89 4.86 -20.68
C ASP A 7 3.15 5.69 -20.47
N GLU A 8 3.04 7.02 -20.47
CA GLU A 8 4.21 7.92 -20.40
C GLU A 8 5.04 7.75 -19.11
N VAL A 9 4.43 7.28 -18.02
CA VAL A 9 5.10 7.11 -16.72
C VAL A 9 5.43 5.65 -16.43
N ASP A 10 4.54 4.71 -16.79
CA ASP A 10 4.71 3.27 -16.54
C ASP A 10 5.54 2.57 -17.65
N THR A 11 5.86 3.25 -18.76
CA THR A 11 6.73 2.70 -19.82
C THR A 11 8.15 2.39 -19.33
N TYR A 12 8.63 3.12 -18.32
CA TYR A 12 9.91 2.89 -17.66
C TYR A 12 9.75 3.00 -16.14
N THR A 13 10.47 2.17 -15.37
CA THR A 13 10.46 2.23 -13.91
C THR A 13 11.87 2.00 -13.40
N SER A 14 12.42 2.99 -12.68
CA SER A 14 13.76 2.89 -12.09
C SER A 14 13.86 1.76 -11.06
N ILE A 15 15.07 1.27 -10.77
CA ILE A 15 15.30 0.28 -9.72
C ILE A 15 14.82 0.79 -8.35
N HIS A 16 15.01 2.10 -8.09
CA HIS A 16 14.52 2.74 -6.88
C HIS A 16 12.99 2.63 -6.77
N LYS A 17 12.27 3.04 -7.82
CA LYS A 17 10.81 2.96 -7.87
C LYS A 17 10.31 1.52 -7.76
N GLN A 18 10.96 0.56 -8.44
CA GLN A 18 10.64 -0.86 -8.29
C GLN A 18 10.81 -1.35 -6.84
N TYR A 19 11.92 -0.99 -6.19
CA TYR A 19 12.21 -1.35 -4.82
C TYR A 19 11.15 -0.82 -3.85
N VAL A 20 10.84 0.48 -3.91
CA VAL A 20 9.87 1.08 -2.99
C VAL A 20 8.46 0.57 -3.23
N MET A 21 8.06 0.30 -4.49
CA MET A 21 6.79 -0.35 -4.82
C MET A 21 6.69 -1.72 -4.15
N LEU A 22 7.68 -2.59 -4.36
CA LEU A 22 7.68 -3.94 -3.80
C LEU A 22 7.73 -3.91 -2.27
N ARG A 23 8.59 -3.05 -1.69
CA ARG A 23 8.69 -2.85 -0.23
C ARG A 23 7.34 -2.47 0.37
N THR A 24 6.62 -1.54 -0.28
CA THR A 24 5.31 -1.06 0.17
C THR A 24 4.24 -2.16 0.10
N ILE A 25 4.19 -2.91 -1.00
CA ILE A 25 3.25 -4.06 -1.16
C ILE A 25 3.49 -5.10 -0.06
N LEU A 26 4.75 -5.48 0.17
CA LEU A 26 5.11 -6.46 1.20
C LEU A 26 4.82 -5.93 2.62
N ALA A 27 5.03 -4.64 2.87
CA ALA A 27 4.69 -4.02 4.15
C ALA A 27 3.19 -4.09 4.44
N PHE A 28 2.35 -3.79 3.45
CA PHE A 28 0.89 -3.92 3.56
C PHE A 28 0.47 -5.36 3.88
N GLY A 29 1.03 -6.35 3.16
CA GLY A 29 0.74 -7.77 3.42
C GLY A 29 1.13 -8.21 4.83
N ARG A 30 2.32 -7.81 5.33
CA ARG A 30 2.76 -8.14 6.69
C ARG A 30 1.88 -7.51 7.77
N ARG A 31 1.56 -6.22 7.63
CA ARG A 31 0.74 -5.49 8.61
C ARG A 31 -0.70 -5.99 8.67
N THR A 32 -1.30 -6.28 7.51
CA THR A 32 -2.66 -6.86 7.48
C THR A 32 -2.69 -8.29 8.03
N ALA A 33 -1.67 -9.10 7.77
CA ALA A 33 -1.56 -10.43 8.40
C ALA A 33 -1.44 -10.36 9.93
N GLU A 34 -0.72 -9.36 10.46
CA GLU A 34 -0.66 -9.11 11.91
C GLU A 34 -2.00 -8.64 12.47
N ALA A 35 -2.69 -7.73 11.77
CA ALA A 35 -4.02 -7.28 12.17
C ALA A 35 -5.03 -8.44 12.23
N ILE A 36 -4.99 -9.38 11.28
CA ILE A 36 -5.82 -10.58 11.29
C ILE A 36 -5.52 -11.45 12.53
N ARG A 37 -4.24 -11.63 12.89
CA ARG A 37 -3.85 -12.35 14.12
C ARG A 37 -4.40 -11.67 15.38
N ARG A 38 -4.60 -10.35 15.34
CA ARG A 38 -5.20 -9.54 16.42
C ARG A 38 -6.73 -9.48 16.37
N GLY A 39 -7.38 -10.26 15.50
CA GLY A 39 -8.85 -10.39 15.43
C GLY A 39 -9.55 -9.55 14.35
N ALA A 40 -8.81 -8.75 13.56
CA ALA A 40 -9.41 -7.99 12.47
C ALA A 40 -9.95 -8.90 11.35
N GLN A 41 -11.10 -8.53 10.76
CA GLN A 41 -11.65 -9.28 9.63
C GLN A 41 -10.90 -8.97 8.34
N ALA A 42 -10.56 -10.00 7.58
CA ALA A 42 -9.87 -9.87 6.29
C ALA A 42 -10.65 -9.01 5.29
N THR A 43 -11.99 -9.03 5.34
CA THR A 43 -12.88 -8.23 4.49
C THR A 43 -12.69 -6.73 4.72
N GLN A 44 -12.63 -6.29 5.99
CA GLN A 44 -12.38 -4.89 6.37
C GLN A 44 -10.99 -4.42 5.94
N LEU A 45 -9.97 -5.26 6.11
CA LEU A 45 -8.61 -4.94 5.67
C LEU A 45 -8.50 -4.90 4.14
N SER A 46 -9.27 -5.73 3.43
CA SER A 46 -9.25 -5.80 1.96
C SER A 46 -9.89 -4.58 1.30
N SER A 47 -10.77 -3.86 2.01
CA SER A 47 -11.46 -2.67 1.52
C SER A 47 -10.75 -1.35 1.88
N LEU A 48 -9.59 -1.42 2.55
CA LEU A 48 -8.85 -0.22 2.97
C LEU A 48 -8.49 0.68 1.77
N PRO A 49 -8.83 1.99 1.82
CA PRO A 49 -8.56 2.94 0.75
C PRO A 49 -7.08 3.01 0.33
N VAL A 50 -6.15 2.78 1.26
CA VAL A 50 -4.70 2.84 0.99
C VAL A 50 -4.25 1.89 -0.12
N LYS A 51 -4.95 0.77 -0.37
CA LYS A 51 -4.65 -0.16 -1.48
C LYS A 51 -4.71 0.51 -2.85
N SER A 52 -5.61 1.47 -3.02
CA SER A 52 -5.73 2.23 -4.26
C SER A 52 -4.48 3.10 -4.50
N LYS A 53 -3.93 3.69 -3.43
CA LYS A 53 -2.69 4.48 -3.50
C LYS A 53 -1.47 3.62 -3.79
N ILE A 54 -1.37 2.44 -3.17
CA ILE A 54 -0.31 1.45 -3.49
C ILE A 54 -0.34 1.09 -4.98
N SER A 55 -1.54 0.87 -5.54
CA SER A 55 -1.70 0.57 -6.97
C SER A 55 -1.28 1.72 -7.88
N ARG A 56 -1.39 2.97 -7.41
CA ARG A 56 -1.06 4.18 -8.18
C ARG A 56 0.44 4.42 -8.33
N LEU A 57 1.29 3.82 -7.47
CA LEU A 57 2.73 4.02 -7.51
C LEU A 57 3.35 3.78 -8.90
N LYS A 58 2.78 2.88 -9.71
CA LYS A 58 3.27 2.61 -11.06
C LYS A 58 3.15 3.85 -12.00
N TRP A 59 2.07 4.61 -11.86
CA TRP A 59 1.78 5.81 -12.66
C TRP A 59 2.28 7.10 -12.00
N THR A 60 2.91 7.01 -10.81
CA THR A 60 3.46 8.16 -10.12
C THR A 60 4.79 8.57 -10.74
N PRO A 61 5.01 9.86 -11.08
CA PRO A 61 6.29 10.35 -11.56
C PRO A 61 7.41 10.01 -10.57
N GLU A 62 8.61 9.69 -11.08
CA GLU A 62 9.76 9.27 -10.25
C GLU A 62 10.07 10.25 -9.10
N ALA A 63 9.99 11.56 -9.36
CA ALA A 63 10.25 12.61 -8.38
C ALA A 63 9.22 12.68 -7.24
N GLU A 64 8.05 12.06 -7.40
CA GLU A 64 6.93 12.10 -6.44
C GLU A 64 6.73 10.78 -5.70
N VAL A 65 7.41 9.71 -6.13
CA VAL A 65 7.24 8.35 -5.59
C VAL A 65 7.52 8.29 -4.09
N ASP A 66 8.61 8.87 -3.63
CA ASP A 66 8.99 8.80 -2.21
C ASP A 66 7.96 9.51 -1.32
N ARG A 67 7.49 10.69 -1.75
CA ARG A 67 6.43 11.43 -1.07
C ARG A 67 5.15 10.61 -0.97
N LEU A 68 4.74 9.95 -2.05
CA LEU A 68 3.54 9.11 -2.04
C LEU A 68 3.71 7.88 -1.14
N VAL A 69 4.91 7.30 -1.10
CA VAL A 69 5.23 6.17 -0.20
C VAL A 69 5.14 6.59 1.26
N GLU A 70 5.66 7.75 1.64
CA GLU A 70 5.51 8.29 3.01
C GLU A 70 4.04 8.48 3.40
N GLU A 71 3.23 9.03 2.49
CA GLU A 71 1.79 9.18 2.69
C GLU A 71 1.08 7.83 2.87
N ILE A 72 1.42 6.86 2.03
CA ILE A 72 0.91 5.48 2.12
C ILE A 72 1.30 4.86 3.46
N GLU A 73 2.56 5.00 3.91
CA GLU A 73 3.04 4.40 5.15
C GLU A 73 2.29 4.93 6.38
N ARG A 74 2.01 6.24 6.41
CA ARG A 74 1.21 6.89 7.46
C ARG A 74 -0.24 6.41 7.44
N GLU A 75 -0.92 6.53 6.29
CA GLU A 75 -2.34 6.17 6.17
C GLU A 75 -2.57 4.68 6.39
N MET A 76 -1.65 3.84 5.93
CA MET A 76 -1.71 2.39 6.19
C MET A 76 -1.65 2.10 7.69
N GLY A 77 -0.81 2.80 8.44
CA GLY A 77 -0.75 2.65 9.91
C GLY A 77 -2.05 3.06 10.58
N GLU A 78 -2.55 4.25 10.24
CA GLU A 78 -3.80 4.80 10.80
C GLU A 78 -5.01 3.91 10.50
N GLN A 79 -5.16 3.48 9.24
CA GLN A 79 -6.30 2.67 8.79
C GLN A 79 -6.27 1.27 9.40
N ILE A 80 -5.12 0.60 9.42
CA ILE A 80 -5.02 -0.75 9.97
C ILE A 80 -5.26 -0.73 11.48
N GLU A 81 -4.66 0.21 12.22
CA GLU A 81 -4.92 0.31 13.67
C GLU A 81 -6.37 0.68 13.98
N GLY A 82 -7.03 1.48 13.12
CA GLY A 82 -8.46 1.73 13.22
C GLY A 82 -9.28 0.44 13.20
N VAL A 83 -9.05 -0.41 12.19
CA VAL A 83 -9.74 -1.71 12.07
C VAL A 83 -9.45 -2.62 13.26
N VAL A 84 -8.20 -2.66 13.75
CA VAL A 84 -7.86 -3.50 14.90
C VAL A 84 -8.53 -3.02 16.18
N ARG A 85 -8.63 -1.71 16.42
CA ARG A 85 -9.35 -1.17 17.58
C ARG A 85 -10.83 -1.54 17.55
N GLU A 86 -11.46 -1.45 16.39
CA GLU A 86 -12.85 -1.86 16.21
C GLU A 86 -13.03 -3.35 16.50
N ALA A 87 -12.10 -4.20 16.08
CA ALA A 87 -12.14 -5.64 16.32
C ALA A 87 -11.97 -6.02 17.80
N VAL A 88 -11.17 -5.28 18.57
CA VAL A 88 -10.97 -5.53 20.02
C VAL A 88 -12.14 -5.01 20.85
N ALA A 89 -12.89 -4.03 20.36
CA ALA A 89 -14.07 -3.48 21.03
C ALA A 89 -15.35 -4.32 20.85
N GLN A 90 -15.31 -5.32 19.97
CA GLN A 90 -16.39 -6.27 19.70
C GLN A 90 -16.22 -7.54 20.52
#